data_AF-A0A6H2CYB3-F1
#
_entry.id   AF-A0A6H2CYB3-F1
#
_cell.length_a   1.000
_cell.length_b   1.000
_cell.length_c   1.000
_cell.angle_alpha   90.00
_cell.angle_beta   90.00
_cell.angle_gamma   90.00
#
_symmetry.space_group_name_H-M   'P 1'
#
loop_
_entity.id
_entity.type
_entity.pdbx_description
1 polymer ?
#
loop_
_entity_poly.entity_id
_entity_poly.type
_entity_poly.pdbx_seq_one_letter_code
_entity_poly.pdbx_strand_id
1 'polypeptide(L)'
;MKRRNFLGLMGAAGLSAALPTKAQAAGNVHFDGYPGSKGVLFDATRCIGCRKCEMGCNEINGLAKPEKPFTDLSVLDTDRRTENDAYTVVNKYEQPDGGSVFRKIQCMHCLEPSCASACFVRAFKKQPSGAVTYDESVCVGCRYCMVACPFEIPTYTYNDPITPKVIKCHLCEPHISTGKADVPGCVGKCPKEALIYGERDELIKIARRRIDANPNKYVDHVYGVDEVGGTSWLYISGTPFSQIGMREDLGTTSGPELNSSALSVVAMVPALWPLLLAGVYGITQRSDKIAQNEKADAVAEAIAETQAKADDNMKAAMERAAKTQENVVKREVDKAVKEALEAAAKEAEGGDGEKEEEGA
;
A
#
# COMPACT_ATOMS: atom_id res chain seq x y z
N MET A 1 4.67 0.37 37.36
CA MET A 1 3.52 -0.52 37.09
C MET A 1 4.02 -1.96 37.01
N LYS A 2 3.39 -2.93 37.70
CA LYS A 2 3.78 -4.35 37.63
C LYS A 2 3.54 -4.89 36.20
N ARG A 3 4.54 -5.54 35.58
CA ARG A 3 4.51 -6.13 34.22
C ARG A 3 3.21 -6.89 33.90
N ARG A 4 2.65 -7.58 34.90
CA ARG A 4 1.39 -8.34 34.81
C ARG A 4 0.16 -7.46 34.57
N ASN A 5 0.10 -6.26 35.15
CA ASN A 5 -1.02 -5.33 34.92
C ASN A 5 -0.92 -4.68 33.54
N PHE A 6 0.29 -4.42 33.04
CA PHE A 6 0.50 -3.93 31.68
C PHE A 6 0.11 -4.97 30.63
N LEU A 7 0.53 -6.23 30.81
CA LEU A 7 0.11 -7.34 29.94
C LEU A 7 -1.40 -7.60 30.03
N GLY A 8 -2.00 -7.47 31.22
CA GLY A 8 -3.45 -7.57 31.40
C GLY A 8 -4.24 -6.47 30.69
N LEU A 9 -3.76 -5.22 30.76
CA LEU A 9 -4.35 -4.08 30.05
C LEU A 9 -4.19 -4.20 28.53
N MET A 10 -3.03 -4.64 28.04
CA MET A 10 -2.83 -4.91 26.61
C MET A 10 -3.70 -6.06 26.09
N GLY A 11 -3.85 -7.13 26.88
CA GLY A 11 -4.73 -8.26 26.54
C GLY A 11 -6.21 -7.86 26.46
N ALA A 12 -6.69 -7.02 27.39
CA ALA A 12 -8.06 -6.50 27.38
C ALA A 12 -8.31 -5.52 26.21
N ALA A 13 -7.34 -4.67 25.88
CA ALA A 13 -7.42 -3.76 24.73
C ALA A 13 -7.42 -4.52 23.38
N GLY A 14 -6.61 -5.58 23.26
CA GLY A 14 -6.55 -6.42 22.05
C GLY A 14 -7.84 -7.18 21.77
N LEU A 15 -8.53 -7.64 22.82
CA LEU A 15 -9.84 -8.31 22.71
C LEU A 15 -10.97 -7.37 22.27
N SER A 16 -10.86 -6.08 22.58
CA SER A 16 -11.86 -5.06 22.23
C SER A 16 -11.79 -4.66 20.75
N ALA A 17 -10.60 -4.71 20.15
CA ALA A 17 -10.38 -4.43 18.72
C ALA A 17 -10.70 -5.62 17.81
N ALA A 18 -10.84 -6.83 18.37
CA ALA A 18 -11.15 -8.06 17.64
C ALA A 18 -12.65 -8.41 17.61
N LEU A 19 -13.51 -7.61 18.26
CA LEU A 19 -14.94 -7.76 18.08
C LEU A 19 -15.27 -7.39 16.64
N PRO A 20 -15.94 -8.27 15.87
CA PRO A 20 -16.46 -7.92 14.56
C PRO A 20 -17.65 -6.99 14.81
N THR A 21 -17.39 -5.73 15.14
CA THR A 21 -18.36 -4.71 14.78
C THR A 21 -18.53 -4.86 13.29
N LYS A 22 -19.78 -5.08 12.86
CA LYS A 22 -20.19 -4.73 11.50
C LYS A 22 -19.92 -3.23 11.38
N ALA A 23 -18.66 -2.85 11.15
CA ALA A 23 -18.39 -1.64 10.45
C ALA A 23 -19.11 -1.85 9.13
N GLN A 24 -20.28 -1.22 8.99
CA GLN A 24 -20.68 -0.70 7.71
C GLN A 24 -19.53 0.25 7.31
N ALA A 25 -18.38 -0.30 6.88
CA ALA A 25 -17.65 0.33 5.81
C ALA A 25 -18.73 0.63 4.80
N ALA A 26 -18.89 1.90 4.40
CA ALA A 26 -19.83 2.30 3.37
C ALA A 26 -19.61 1.31 2.22
N GLY A 27 -20.45 0.28 2.16
CA GLY A 27 -20.25 -0.84 1.27
C GLY A 27 -20.26 -0.21 -0.10
N ASN A 28 -19.28 -0.56 -0.93
CA ASN A 28 -19.24 -0.11 -2.31
C ASN A 28 -20.65 -0.28 -2.87
N VAL A 29 -21.36 0.84 -3.01
CA VAL A 29 -22.72 0.83 -3.55
C VAL A 29 -22.52 0.33 -4.97
N HIS A 30 -23.21 -0.75 -5.33
CA HIS A 30 -23.13 -1.30 -6.68
C HIS A 30 -23.22 -0.16 -7.68
N PHE A 31 -22.18 -0.02 -8.50
CA PHE A 31 -22.07 1.12 -9.40
C PHE A 31 -22.69 0.77 -10.73
N ASP A 32 -23.92 1.27 -10.96
CA ASP A 32 -24.70 1.02 -12.17
C ASP A 32 -24.19 1.75 -13.43
N GLY A 33 -23.05 2.45 -13.32
CA GLY A 33 -22.49 3.26 -14.39
C GLY A 33 -22.79 4.76 -14.21
N TYR A 34 -22.12 5.58 -15.03
CA TYR A 34 -22.41 7.01 -15.07
C TYR A 34 -23.66 7.28 -15.92
N PRO A 35 -24.49 8.27 -15.57
CA PRO A 35 -25.61 8.69 -16.40
C PRO A 35 -25.15 9.05 -17.82
N GLY A 36 -25.84 8.53 -18.84
CA GLY A 36 -25.49 8.76 -20.24
C GLY A 36 -24.17 8.10 -20.68
N SER A 37 -23.61 7.20 -19.87
CA SER A 37 -22.41 6.44 -20.24
C SER A 37 -22.64 5.67 -21.54
N LYS A 38 -21.62 5.69 -22.39
CA LYS A 38 -21.68 5.08 -23.71
C LYS A 38 -21.27 3.62 -23.66
N GLY A 39 -21.74 2.87 -24.64
CA GLY A 39 -21.47 1.46 -24.82
C GLY A 39 -21.53 1.04 -26.28
N VAL A 40 -21.32 -0.25 -26.52
CA VAL A 40 -21.50 -0.85 -27.84
C VAL A 40 -22.33 -2.11 -27.72
N LEU A 41 -23.42 -2.20 -28.50
CA LEU A 41 -24.17 -3.44 -28.69
C LEU A 41 -23.61 -4.19 -29.90
N PHE A 42 -23.22 -5.44 -29.68
CA PHE A 42 -22.85 -6.39 -30.72
C PHE A 42 -23.98 -7.41 -30.95
N ASP A 43 -24.46 -7.52 -32.18
CA ASP A 43 -25.43 -8.52 -32.61
C ASP A 43 -24.73 -9.60 -33.43
N ALA A 44 -24.49 -10.75 -32.80
CA ALA A 44 -23.78 -11.87 -33.43
C ALA A 44 -24.54 -12.42 -34.65
N THR A 45 -25.87 -12.31 -34.67
CA THR A 45 -26.70 -12.78 -35.79
C THR A 45 -26.55 -11.94 -37.07
N ARG A 46 -25.94 -10.74 -36.95
CA ARG A 46 -25.66 -9.84 -38.08
C ARG A 46 -24.19 -9.84 -38.47
N CYS A 47 -23.31 -10.43 -37.66
CA CYS A 47 -21.88 -10.45 -37.91
C CYS A 47 -21.55 -11.46 -39.02
N ILE A 48 -20.78 -11.02 -40.01
CA ILE A 48 -20.39 -11.84 -41.17
C ILE A 48 -18.89 -12.15 -41.21
N GLY A 49 -18.18 -11.95 -40.11
CA GLY A 49 -16.74 -12.28 -40.04
C GLY A 49 -15.81 -11.42 -40.89
N CYS A 50 -16.28 -10.35 -41.54
CA CYS A 50 -15.52 -9.61 -42.56
C CYS A 50 -14.26 -8.84 -42.08
N ARG A 51 -13.93 -8.88 -40.79
CA ARG A 51 -12.76 -8.22 -40.16
C ARG A 51 -12.63 -6.70 -40.35
N LYS A 52 -13.62 -6.02 -40.96
CA LYS A 52 -13.60 -4.55 -41.11
C LYS A 52 -13.56 -3.80 -39.77
N CYS A 53 -14.07 -4.40 -38.71
CA CYS A 53 -13.96 -3.86 -37.35
C CYS A 53 -12.53 -3.88 -36.81
N GLU A 54 -11.70 -4.86 -37.20
CA GLU A 54 -10.26 -4.88 -36.89
C GLU A 54 -9.55 -3.79 -37.69
N MET A 55 -9.82 -3.70 -39.00
CA MET A 55 -9.27 -2.66 -39.88
C MET A 55 -9.56 -1.25 -39.35
N GLY A 56 -10.82 -0.96 -39.00
CA GLY A 56 -11.19 0.33 -38.43
C GLY A 56 -10.54 0.63 -37.09
N CYS A 57 -10.25 -0.40 -36.29
CA CYS A 57 -9.52 -0.25 -35.04
C CYS A 57 -8.03 0.08 -35.30
N ASN A 58 -7.40 -0.56 -36.28
CA ASN A 58 -6.00 -0.29 -36.61
C ASN A 58 -5.85 1.10 -37.26
N GLU A 59 -6.75 1.49 -38.17
CA GLU A 59 -6.74 2.78 -38.85
C GLU A 59 -6.83 3.95 -37.87
N ILE A 60 -7.82 3.95 -36.97
CA ILE A 60 -8.04 5.06 -36.03
C ILE A 60 -6.94 5.17 -34.98
N ASN A 61 -6.31 4.05 -34.61
CA ASN A 61 -5.26 4.01 -33.58
C ASN A 61 -3.84 4.00 -34.15
N GLY A 62 -3.68 4.02 -35.48
CA GLY A 62 -2.37 3.95 -36.12
C GLY A 62 -1.60 2.66 -35.79
N LEU A 63 -2.30 1.53 -35.61
CA LEU A 63 -1.66 0.24 -35.31
C LEU A 63 -0.98 -0.32 -36.56
N ALA A 64 0.04 -1.15 -36.36
CA ALA A 64 0.73 -1.84 -37.43
C ALA A 64 -0.25 -2.67 -38.29
N LYS A 65 0.07 -2.82 -39.57
CA LYS A 65 -0.70 -3.72 -40.43
C LYS A 65 -0.40 -5.16 -39.99
N PRO A 66 -1.43 -6.01 -39.85
CA PRO A 66 -1.21 -7.42 -39.56
C PRO A 66 -0.43 -8.10 -40.69
N GLU A 67 0.27 -9.18 -40.36
CA GLU A 67 1.02 -9.99 -41.33
C GLU A 67 0.14 -10.45 -42.49
N LYS A 68 -1.07 -10.94 -42.18
CA LYS A 68 -2.10 -11.28 -43.16
C LYS A 68 -3.08 -10.12 -43.36
N PRO A 69 -3.39 -9.73 -44.61
CA PRO A 69 -4.30 -8.62 -44.87
C PRO A 69 -5.70 -8.91 -44.30
N PHE A 70 -6.47 -7.87 -43.99
CA PHE A 70 -7.83 -8.03 -43.43
C PHE A 70 -8.80 -8.78 -44.35
N THR A 71 -8.51 -8.85 -45.64
CA THR A 71 -9.26 -9.63 -46.64
C THR A 71 -8.97 -11.13 -46.57
N ASP A 72 -7.88 -11.54 -45.93
CA ASP A 72 -7.59 -12.95 -45.68
C ASP A 72 -8.39 -13.42 -44.46
N LEU A 73 -9.38 -14.28 -44.72
CA LEU A 73 -10.28 -14.83 -43.71
C LEU A 73 -9.78 -16.16 -43.13
N SER A 74 -8.66 -16.72 -43.63
CA SER A 74 -8.05 -17.94 -43.06
C SER A 74 -7.63 -17.76 -41.60
N VAL A 75 -7.42 -16.51 -41.16
CA VAL A 75 -7.11 -16.20 -39.75
C VAL A 75 -8.27 -16.46 -38.80
N LEU A 76 -9.49 -16.66 -39.33
CA LEU A 76 -10.68 -16.94 -38.53
C LEU A 76 -10.81 -18.42 -38.20
N ASP A 77 -10.03 -19.28 -38.86
CA ASP A 77 -10.04 -20.73 -38.64
C ASP A 77 -9.25 -21.14 -37.39
N THR A 78 -8.60 -20.18 -36.73
CA THR A 78 -7.93 -20.36 -35.45
C THR A 78 -8.48 -19.39 -34.42
N ASP A 79 -8.50 -19.82 -33.15
CA ASP A 79 -8.86 -18.94 -32.06
C ASP A 79 -7.74 -17.93 -31.79
N ARG A 80 -8.04 -16.66 -32.09
CA ARG A 80 -7.17 -15.53 -31.78
C ARG A 80 -7.61 -14.83 -30.51
N ARG A 81 -6.67 -14.14 -29.88
CA ARG A 81 -6.90 -13.23 -28.75
C ARG A 81 -6.41 -11.82 -29.13
N THR A 82 -6.77 -10.83 -28.32
CA THR A 82 -6.14 -9.51 -28.44
C THR A 82 -4.65 -9.60 -28.14
N GLU A 83 -3.87 -8.75 -28.80
CA GLU A 83 -2.41 -8.67 -28.68
C GLU A 83 -1.97 -7.19 -28.64
N ASN A 84 -0.66 -6.96 -28.53
CA ASN A 84 -0.09 -5.61 -28.37
C ASN A 84 -0.30 -4.70 -29.58
N ASP A 85 -0.52 -5.29 -30.75
CA ASP A 85 -0.80 -4.64 -32.03
C ASP A 85 -2.23 -4.91 -32.53
N ALA A 86 -3.06 -5.62 -31.75
CA ALA A 86 -4.42 -6.00 -32.10
C ALA A 86 -5.38 -5.80 -30.91
N TYR A 87 -5.98 -4.61 -30.80
CA TYR A 87 -6.88 -4.27 -29.68
C TYR A 87 -8.24 -4.98 -29.76
N THR A 88 -8.56 -5.55 -30.91
CA THR A 88 -9.74 -6.36 -31.16
C THR A 88 -9.47 -7.39 -32.25
N VAL A 89 -10.08 -8.55 -32.13
CA VAL A 89 -10.03 -9.62 -33.13
C VAL A 89 -11.43 -10.21 -33.35
N VAL A 90 -11.63 -10.86 -34.48
CA VAL A 90 -12.83 -11.65 -34.78
C VAL A 90 -12.45 -13.12 -34.87
N ASN A 91 -13.22 -13.99 -34.22
CA ASN A 91 -13.10 -15.44 -34.35
C ASN A 91 -14.39 -16.02 -34.95
N LYS A 92 -14.26 -17.15 -35.64
CA LYS A 92 -15.36 -17.95 -36.17
C LYS A 92 -15.62 -19.14 -35.24
N TYR A 93 -16.88 -19.42 -35.00
CA TYR A 93 -17.35 -20.54 -34.18
C TYR A 93 -18.30 -21.37 -35.03
N GLU A 94 -17.99 -22.65 -35.19
CA GLU A 94 -18.86 -23.58 -35.93
C GLU A 94 -20.05 -23.98 -35.06
N GLN A 95 -21.23 -23.98 -35.64
CA GLN A 95 -22.47 -24.35 -34.98
C GLN A 95 -22.83 -25.82 -35.25
N PRO A 96 -23.58 -26.47 -34.33
CA PRO A 96 -24.02 -27.85 -34.52
C PRO A 96 -24.88 -28.09 -35.78
N ASP A 97 -25.55 -27.06 -36.30
CA ASP A 97 -26.39 -27.12 -37.50
C ASP A 97 -25.61 -26.92 -38.82
N GLY A 98 -24.28 -26.77 -38.74
CA GLY A 98 -23.40 -26.56 -39.89
C GLY A 98 -23.24 -25.10 -40.32
N GLY A 99 -23.86 -24.15 -39.61
CA GLY A 99 -23.59 -22.72 -39.76
C GLY A 99 -22.32 -22.26 -39.04
N SER A 100 -21.87 -21.04 -39.30
CA SER A 100 -20.79 -20.40 -38.54
C SER A 100 -21.27 -19.07 -37.95
N VAL A 101 -20.92 -18.83 -36.68
CA VAL A 101 -21.14 -17.54 -36.01
C VAL A 101 -19.81 -16.87 -35.77
N PHE A 102 -19.80 -15.55 -35.93
CA PHE A 102 -18.61 -14.75 -35.74
C PHE A 102 -18.77 -13.87 -34.50
N ARG A 103 -17.74 -13.85 -33.66
CA ARG A 103 -17.69 -12.98 -32.48
C ARG A 103 -16.52 -12.03 -32.58
N LYS A 104 -16.78 -10.75 -32.32
CA LYS A 104 -15.75 -9.75 -32.08
C LYS A 104 -15.33 -9.77 -30.60
N ILE A 105 -14.03 -9.84 -30.36
CA ILE A 105 -13.39 -9.89 -29.04
C ILE A 105 -12.65 -8.58 -28.80
N GLN A 106 -12.91 -7.94 -27.67
CA GLN A 106 -12.23 -6.72 -27.19
C GLN A 106 -12.52 -6.51 -25.70
N CYS A 107 -11.95 -5.44 -25.12
CA CYS A 107 -12.25 -5.04 -23.73
C CYS A 107 -13.75 -4.80 -23.54
N MET A 108 -14.34 -5.43 -22.51
CA MET A 108 -15.75 -5.27 -22.19
C MET A 108 -16.09 -3.92 -21.53
N HIS A 109 -15.07 -3.18 -21.07
CA HIS A 109 -15.25 -1.89 -20.39
C HIS A 109 -16.25 -1.98 -19.22
N CYS A 110 -16.02 -2.92 -18.31
CA CYS A 110 -16.87 -3.18 -17.13
C CYS A 110 -17.25 -1.89 -16.39
N LEU A 111 -18.43 -1.87 -15.77
CA LEU A 111 -18.87 -0.75 -14.95
C LEU A 111 -17.96 -0.58 -13.75
N GLU A 112 -17.69 -1.69 -13.06
CA GLU A 112 -16.72 -1.82 -11.96
C GLU A 112 -15.52 -2.67 -12.39
N PRO A 113 -14.54 -2.10 -13.10
CA PRO A 113 -13.46 -2.87 -13.73
C PRO A 113 -12.48 -3.48 -12.72
N SER A 114 -12.41 -4.82 -12.71
CA SER A 114 -11.42 -5.59 -11.93
C SER A 114 -9.98 -5.17 -12.22
N CYS A 115 -9.66 -4.81 -13.47
CA CYS A 115 -8.33 -4.33 -13.83
C CYS A 115 -7.97 -2.98 -13.18
N ALA A 116 -8.95 -2.12 -12.91
CA ALA A 116 -8.72 -0.88 -12.17
C ALA A 116 -8.62 -1.11 -10.66
N SER A 117 -9.47 -1.97 -10.11
CA SER A 117 -9.39 -2.36 -8.68
C SER A 117 -8.05 -3.04 -8.35
N ALA A 118 -7.53 -3.89 -9.23
CA ALA A 118 -6.24 -4.56 -9.03
C ALA A 118 -5.02 -3.63 -9.21
N CYS A 119 -5.19 -2.44 -9.78
CA CYS A 119 -4.09 -1.54 -10.11
C CYS A 119 -3.80 -0.56 -8.97
N PHE A 120 -2.82 -0.88 -8.12
CA PHE A 120 -2.46 -0.06 -6.96
C PHE A 120 -1.92 1.34 -7.32
N VAL A 121 -1.36 1.52 -8.52
CA VAL A 121 -0.92 2.82 -9.05
C VAL A 121 -2.01 3.60 -9.79
N ARG A 122 -3.23 3.04 -9.89
CA ARG A 122 -4.39 3.67 -10.54
C ARG A 122 -4.13 4.06 -12.02
N ALA A 123 -3.37 3.23 -12.74
CA ALA A 123 -3.14 3.38 -14.18
C ALA A 123 -4.42 3.17 -14.99
N PHE A 124 -5.40 2.41 -14.48
CA PHE A 124 -6.71 2.26 -15.12
C PHE A 124 -7.76 3.11 -14.42
N LYS A 125 -8.62 3.77 -15.20
CA LYS A 125 -9.70 4.62 -14.69
C LYS A 125 -10.99 4.38 -15.47
N LYS A 126 -12.12 4.23 -14.77
CA LYS A 126 -13.46 4.26 -15.37
C LYS A 126 -13.85 5.71 -15.61
N GLN A 127 -14.10 6.06 -16.87
CA GLN A 127 -14.48 7.40 -17.29
C GLN A 127 -16.01 7.58 -17.27
N PRO A 128 -16.51 8.82 -17.11
CA PRO A 128 -17.92 9.16 -17.29
C PRO A 128 -18.52 8.72 -18.63
N SER A 129 -17.70 8.71 -19.68
CA SER A 129 -18.08 8.23 -21.01
C SER A 129 -18.41 6.73 -21.06
N GLY A 130 -18.10 5.95 -20.02
CA GLY A 130 -18.20 4.49 -20.00
C GLY A 130 -16.89 3.79 -20.38
N ALA A 131 -15.90 4.51 -20.93
CA ALA A 131 -14.61 3.94 -21.22
C ALA A 131 -13.84 3.56 -19.95
N VAL A 132 -12.95 2.58 -20.09
CA VAL A 132 -11.94 2.24 -19.07
C VAL A 132 -10.62 2.58 -19.72
N THR A 133 -10.01 3.69 -19.33
CA THR A 133 -8.77 4.20 -19.94
C THR A 133 -7.56 3.66 -19.22
N TYR A 134 -6.41 3.71 -19.89
CA TYR A 134 -5.11 3.31 -19.37
C TYR A 134 -4.14 4.49 -19.49
N ASP A 135 -3.45 4.80 -18.41
CA ASP A 135 -2.42 5.83 -18.32
C ASP A 135 -1.07 5.14 -18.15
N GLU A 136 -0.26 5.17 -19.20
CA GLU A 136 1.05 4.51 -19.22
C GLU A 136 2.08 5.22 -18.34
N SER A 137 1.90 6.50 -18.04
CA SER A 137 2.89 7.31 -17.29
C SER A 137 3.06 6.89 -15.83
N VAL A 138 2.04 6.27 -15.25
CA VAL A 138 2.04 5.79 -13.86
C VAL A 138 2.17 4.26 -13.77
N CYS A 139 2.16 3.57 -14.90
CA CYS A 139 2.17 2.11 -14.92
C CYS A 139 3.56 1.56 -14.56
N VAL A 140 3.60 0.64 -13.60
CA VAL A 140 4.83 -0.04 -13.17
C VAL A 140 5.01 -1.43 -13.79
N GLY A 141 4.14 -1.81 -14.74
CA GLY A 141 4.27 -3.07 -15.48
C GLY A 141 4.10 -4.36 -14.65
N CYS A 142 3.41 -4.31 -13.51
CA CYS A 142 3.22 -5.48 -12.63
C CYS A 142 2.30 -6.58 -13.21
N ARG A 143 1.52 -6.27 -14.27
CA ARG A 143 0.63 -7.19 -15.00
C ARG A 143 -0.52 -7.81 -14.20
N TYR A 144 -0.79 -7.36 -12.98
CA TYR A 144 -1.95 -7.83 -12.20
C TYR A 144 -3.29 -7.60 -12.91
N CYS A 145 -3.37 -6.54 -13.72
CA CYS A 145 -4.53 -6.27 -14.55
C CYS A 145 -4.84 -7.38 -15.58
N MET A 146 -3.83 -8.12 -16.06
CA MET A 146 -4.01 -9.24 -16.99
C MET A 146 -4.67 -10.43 -16.27
N VAL A 147 -4.24 -10.72 -15.05
CA VAL A 147 -4.76 -11.81 -14.22
C VAL A 147 -6.15 -11.48 -13.67
N ALA A 148 -6.36 -10.23 -13.27
CA ALA A 148 -7.62 -9.79 -12.67
C ALA A 148 -8.77 -9.67 -13.69
N CYS A 149 -8.48 -9.63 -15.00
CA CYS A 149 -9.52 -9.45 -16.00
C CYS A 149 -10.28 -10.78 -16.23
N PRO A 150 -11.59 -10.86 -15.94
CA PRO A 150 -12.37 -12.09 -16.15
C PRO A 150 -12.48 -12.51 -17.62
N PHE A 151 -12.22 -11.56 -18.53
CA PHE A 151 -12.25 -11.72 -19.99
C PHE A 151 -10.86 -11.85 -20.62
N GLU A 152 -9.78 -11.84 -19.83
CA GLU A 152 -8.39 -12.06 -20.29
C GLU A 152 -7.89 -11.10 -21.40
N ILE A 153 -8.43 -9.87 -21.43
CA ILE A 153 -8.20 -8.91 -22.51
C ILE A 153 -6.86 -8.16 -22.44
N PRO A 154 -6.44 -7.59 -21.28
CA PRO A 154 -5.22 -6.80 -21.25
C PRO A 154 -4.01 -7.62 -21.70
N THR A 155 -3.22 -7.07 -22.61
CA THR A 155 -1.96 -7.67 -23.08
C THR A 155 -0.78 -6.79 -22.65
N TYR A 156 0.45 -7.26 -22.85
CA TYR A 156 1.63 -6.54 -22.43
C TYR A 156 2.69 -6.55 -23.52
N THR A 157 3.27 -5.38 -23.83
CA THR A 157 4.35 -5.24 -24.80
C THR A 157 5.64 -5.85 -24.28
N TYR A 158 5.90 -7.11 -24.63
CA TYR A 158 7.10 -7.86 -24.21
C TYR A 158 8.33 -7.55 -25.06
N ASN A 159 8.13 -7.09 -26.30
CA ASN A 159 9.17 -6.80 -27.28
C ASN A 159 9.79 -5.40 -27.13
N ASP A 160 9.27 -4.57 -26.22
CA ASP A 160 9.85 -3.28 -25.85
C ASP A 160 10.40 -3.38 -24.42
N PRO A 161 11.71 -3.62 -24.24
CA PRO A 161 12.29 -3.75 -22.91
C PRO A 161 12.43 -2.41 -22.16
N ILE A 162 12.31 -1.28 -22.85
CA ILE A 162 12.57 0.05 -22.28
C ILE A 162 11.26 0.70 -21.82
N THR A 163 10.23 0.64 -22.66
CA THR A 163 8.91 1.26 -22.39
C THR A 163 7.76 0.26 -22.55
N PRO A 164 7.79 -0.88 -21.83
CA PRO A 164 6.73 -1.84 -21.97
C PRO A 164 5.42 -1.30 -21.39
N LYS A 165 4.32 -1.56 -22.09
CA LYS A 165 3.00 -1.05 -21.72
C LYS A 165 1.94 -2.12 -21.78
N VAL A 166 0.89 -1.91 -20.99
CA VAL A 166 -0.32 -2.71 -21.10
C VAL A 166 -1.16 -2.19 -22.26
N ILE A 167 -1.66 -3.10 -23.08
CA ILE A 167 -2.44 -2.79 -24.27
C ILE A 167 -3.83 -3.41 -24.15
N LYS A 168 -4.85 -2.65 -24.57
CA LYS A 168 -6.23 -3.10 -24.73
C LYS A 168 -7.04 -2.06 -25.48
N CYS A 169 -8.24 -2.45 -25.92
CA CYS A 169 -9.25 -1.49 -26.37
C CYS A 169 -9.51 -0.40 -25.30
N HIS A 170 -9.58 0.84 -25.76
CA HIS A 170 -9.87 2.04 -24.97
C HIS A 170 -11.19 2.71 -25.41
N LEU A 171 -12.11 1.94 -26.00
CA LEU A 171 -13.41 2.40 -26.53
C LEU A 171 -13.32 3.59 -27.51
N CYS A 172 -12.18 3.79 -28.17
CA CYS A 172 -11.87 5.00 -28.94
C CYS A 172 -12.01 6.32 -28.15
N GLU A 173 -11.97 6.26 -26.81
CA GLU A 173 -12.13 7.41 -25.92
C GLU A 173 -11.26 8.63 -26.28
N PRO A 174 -9.95 8.50 -26.54
CA PRO A 174 -9.13 9.66 -26.89
C PRO A 174 -9.54 10.34 -28.19
N HIS A 175 -10.17 9.61 -29.12
CA HIS A 175 -10.61 10.14 -30.41
C HIS A 175 -12.00 10.76 -30.31
N ILE A 176 -12.89 10.15 -29.53
CA ILE A 176 -14.26 10.64 -29.32
C ILE A 176 -14.25 11.90 -28.45
N SER A 177 -13.54 11.87 -27.32
CA SER A 177 -13.43 13.02 -26.41
C SER A 177 -12.78 14.27 -27.04
N THR A 178 -11.98 14.09 -28.09
CA THR A 178 -11.33 15.18 -28.82
C THR A 178 -12.07 15.59 -30.10
N GLY A 179 -13.22 14.99 -30.39
CA GLY A 179 -14.01 15.28 -31.60
C GLY A 179 -13.39 14.80 -32.91
N LYS A 180 -12.36 13.93 -32.85
CA LYS A 180 -11.73 13.33 -34.04
C LYS A 180 -12.57 12.21 -34.67
N ALA A 181 -13.50 11.64 -33.91
CA ALA A 181 -14.44 10.63 -34.38
C ALA A 181 -15.75 10.70 -33.59
N ASP A 182 -16.89 10.54 -34.26
CA ASP A 182 -18.19 10.52 -33.59
C ASP A 182 -18.52 9.15 -32.98
N VAL A 183 -17.93 8.09 -33.52
CA VAL A 183 -18.15 6.69 -33.11
C VAL A 183 -16.82 5.93 -33.09
N PRO A 184 -16.71 4.81 -32.34
CA PRO A 184 -15.52 3.99 -32.38
C PRO A 184 -15.23 3.48 -33.80
N GLY A 185 -13.96 3.46 -34.21
CA GLY A 185 -13.58 3.09 -35.58
C GLY A 185 -14.08 1.71 -36.02
N CYS A 186 -14.15 0.76 -35.08
CA CYS A 186 -14.71 -0.57 -35.34
C CYS A 186 -16.23 -0.55 -35.64
N VAL A 187 -16.98 0.38 -35.03
CA VAL A 187 -18.41 0.57 -35.25
C VAL A 187 -18.63 1.24 -36.61
N GLY A 188 -17.91 2.32 -36.90
CA GLY A 188 -18.05 3.08 -38.14
C GLY A 188 -17.71 2.29 -39.42
N LYS A 189 -16.91 1.22 -39.32
CA LYS A 189 -16.57 0.34 -40.46
C LYS A 189 -17.44 -0.90 -40.59
N CYS A 190 -18.41 -1.14 -39.69
CA CYS A 190 -19.22 -2.35 -39.71
C CYS A 190 -20.28 -2.29 -40.84
N PRO A 191 -20.18 -3.11 -41.90
CA PRO A 191 -21.07 -2.99 -43.06
C PRO A 191 -22.47 -3.57 -42.84
N LYS A 192 -22.65 -4.34 -41.76
CA LYS A 192 -23.93 -5.02 -41.42
C LYS A 192 -24.61 -4.41 -40.21
N GLU A 193 -24.03 -3.35 -39.65
CA GLU A 193 -24.49 -2.71 -38.41
C GLU A 193 -24.69 -3.76 -37.29
N ALA A 194 -23.79 -4.75 -37.28
CA ALA A 194 -23.69 -5.70 -36.17
C ALA A 194 -23.17 -5.01 -34.90
N LEU A 195 -22.64 -3.79 -35.02
CA LEU A 195 -22.15 -2.96 -33.94
C LEU A 195 -22.95 -1.66 -33.90
N ILE A 196 -23.43 -1.27 -32.72
CA ILE A 196 -24.16 -0.01 -32.51
C ILE A 196 -23.54 0.70 -31.31
N TYR A 197 -23.12 1.95 -31.49
CA TYR A 197 -22.60 2.80 -30.43
C TYR A 197 -23.69 3.76 -29.96
N GLY A 198 -23.79 3.96 -28.65
CA GLY A 198 -24.83 4.80 -28.07
C GLY A 198 -24.78 4.78 -26.55
N GLU A 199 -25.82 5.34 -25.92
CA GLU A 199 -26.00 5.25 -24.46
C GLU A 199 -26.31 3.82 -24.07
N ARG A 200 -25.63 3.33 -23.02
CA ARG A 200 -25.74 1.94 -22.59
C ARG A 200 -27.19 1.54 -22.34
N ASP A 201 -27.96 2.37 -21.66
CA ASP A 201 -29.35 2.06 -21.30
C ASP A 201 -30.26 1.95 -22.54
N GLU A 202 -30.04 2.81 -23.53
CA GLU A 202 -30.75 2.73 -24.82
C GLU A 202 -30.33 1.48 -25.61
N LEU A 203 -29.06 1.10 -25.56
CA LEU A 203 -28.58 -0.13 -26.19
C LEU A 203 -29.21 -1.38 -25.56
N ILE A 204 -29.41 -1.41 -24.24
CA ILE A 204 -30.13 -2.50 -23.55
C ILE A 204 -31.58 -2.58 -24.05
N LYS A 205 -32.27 -1.44 -24.16
CA LYS A 205 -33.64 -1.39 -24.70
C LYS A 205 -33.70 -1.87 -26.16
N ILE A 206 -32.74 -1.49 -26.99
CA ILE A 206 -32.62 -1.96 -28.38
C ILE A 206 -32.41 -3.48 -28.41
N ALA A 207 -31.52 -4.00 -27.56
CA ALA A 207 -31.24 -5.43 -27.46
C ALA A 207 -32.49 -6.23 -27.07
N ARG A 208 -33.19 -5.82 -25.99
CA ARG A 208 -34.44 -6.46 -25.55
C ARG A 208 -35.52 -6.43 -26.62
N ARG A 209 -35.74 -5.27 -27.25
CA ARG A 209 -36.70 -5.16 -28.37
C ARG A 209 -36.40 -6.12 -29.52
N ARG A 210 -35.12 -6.36 -29.85
CA ARG A 210 -34.74 -7.32 -30.91
C ARG A 210 -35.06 -8.76 -30.53
N ILE A 211 -34.75 -9.13 -29.29
CA ILE A 211 -35.05 -10.45 -28.71
C ILE A 211 -36.57 -10.66 -28.70
N ASP A 212 -37.33 -9.73 -28.12
CA ASP A 212 -38.79 -9.84 -27.97
C ASP A 212 -39.52 -9.89 -29.32
N ALA A 213 -39.03 -9.14 -30.33
CA ALA A 213 -39.61 -9.16 -31.67
C ALA A 213 -39.27 -10.44 -32.46
N ASN A 214 -38.23 -11.18 -32.08
CA ASN A 214 -37.77 -12.39 -32.77
C ASN A 214 -37.31 -13.47 -31.77
N PRO A 215 -38.21 -13.99 -30.91
CA PRO A 215 -37.82 -14.87 -29.81
C PRO A 215 -37.18 -16.18 -30.27
N ASN A 216 -37.56 -16.68 -31.46
CA ASN A 216 -36.96 -17.89 -32.03
C ASN A 216 -35.57 -17.66 -32.65
N LYS A 217 -35.14 -16.40 -32.81
CA LYS A 217 -33.86 -16.04 -33.42
C LYS A 217 -32.76 -15.81 -32.40
N TYR A 218 -33.11 -15.42 -31.17
CA TYR A 218 -32.16 -15.02 -30.15
C TYR A 218 -32.26 -15.89 -28.91
N VAL A 219 -31.13 -16.07 -28.23
CA VAL A 219 -31.12 -16.48 -26.82
C VAL A 219 -31.70 -15.32 -26.01
N ASP A 220 -32.63 -15.59 -25.09
CA ASP A 220 -33.25 -14.58 -24.22
C ASP A 220 -32.30 -14.13 -23.10
N HIS A 221 -31.20 -13.51 -23.50
CA HIS A 221 -30.19 -12.97 -22.60
C HIS A 221 -29.39 -11.88 -23.32
N VAL A 222 -29.22 -10.74 -22.67
CA VAL A 222 -28.35 -9.64 -23.14
C VAL A 222 -27.08 -9.69 -22.30
N TYR A 223 -26.06 -10.34 -22.84
CA TYR A 223 -24.80 -10.51 -22.15
C TYR A 223 -24.08 -9.16 -21.98
N GLY A 224 -23.54 -8.92 -20.79
CA GLY A 224 -22.93 -7.68 -20.35
C GLY A 224 -23.87 -6.75 -19.58
N VAL A 225 -25.15 -7.12 -19.40
CA VAL A 225 -26.04 -6.37 -18.52
C VAL A 225 -25.68 -6.62 -17.07
N ASP A 226 -25.53 -7.90 -16.70
CA ASP A 226 -25.37 -8.35 -15.32
C ASP A 226 -23.97 -8.93 -15.05
N GLU A 227 -23.33 -9.51 -16.06
CA GLU A 227 -22.04 -10.20 -15.92
C GLU A 227 -21.00 -9.28 -15.27
N VAL A 228 -20.39 -9.75 -14.18
CA VAL A 228 -19.35 -9.05 -13.41
C VAL A 228 -19.72 -7.62 -12.96
N GLY A 229 -20.99 -7.40 -12.61
CA GLY A 229 -21.54 -6.10 -12.23
C GLY A 229 -21.85 -5.20 -13.43
N GLY A 230 -21.98 -5.79 -14.62
CA GLY A 230 -22.31 -5.12 -15.86
C GLY A 230 -21.12 -4.53 -16.62
N THR A 231 -21.31 -4.38 -17.93
CA THR A 231 -20.28 -3.93 -18.88
C THR A 231 -20.80 -2.90 -19.89
N SER A 232 -19.90 -2.10 -20.45
CA SER A 232 -20.25 -1.14 -21.52
C SER A 232 -20.33 -1.80 -22.91
N TRP A 233 -19.77 -2.99 -23.09
CA TRP A 233 -20.07 -3.83 -24.27
C TRP A 233 -21.21 -4.79 -23.95
N LEU A 234 -22.17 -4.88 -24.85
CA LEU A 234 -23.35 -5.72 -24.74
C LEU A 234 -23.41 -6.67 -25.94
N TYR A 235 -23.90 -7.88 -25.73
CA TYR A 235 -24.00 -8.88 -26.79
C TYR A 235 -25.40 -9.49 -26.82
N ILE A 236 -25.91 -9.68 -28.04
CA ILE A 236 -27.03 -10.57 -28.32
C ILE A 236 -26.61 -11.60 -29.35
N SER A 237 -27.11 -12.81 -29.21
CA SER A 237 -26.72 -13.96 -30.03
C SER A 237 -27.92 -14.86 -30.31
N GLY A 238 -27.92 -15.51 -31.46
CA GLY A 238 -28.84 -16.62 -31.77
C GLY A 238 -28.33 -17.98 -31.31
N THR A 239 -27.13 -18.01 -30.73
CA THR A 239 -26.43 -19.21 -30.29
C THR A 239 -26.02 -19.05 -28.84
N PRO A 240 -26.09 -20.10 -28.00
CA PRO A 240 -25.62 -20.04 -26.62
C PRO A 240 -24.23 -19.40 -26.51
N PHE A 241 -24.04 -18.54 -25.51
CA PHE A 241 -22.85 -17.70 -25.42
C PHE A 241 -21.58 -18.55 -25.22
N SER A 242 -21.68 -19.66 -24.50
CA SER A 242 -20.62 -20.68 -24.38
C SER A 242 -20.15 -21.25 -25.72
N GLN A 243 -21.04 -21.43 -26.70
CA GLN A 243 -20.67 -21.97 -28.03
C GLN A 243 -19.97 -20.92 -28.92
N ILE A 244 -20.10 -19.63 -28.60
CA ILE A 244 -19.33 -18.56 -29.25
C ILE A 244 -18.13 -18.11 -28.40
N GLY A 245 -17.66 -18.99 -27.51
CA GLY A 245 -16.47 -18.81 -26.69
C GLY A 245 -16.61 -17.75 -25.58
N MET A 246 -17.84 -17.36 -25.22
CA MET A 246 -18.10 -16.43 -24.11
C MET A 246 -18.34 -17.20 -22.82
N ARG A 247 -17.91 -16.61 -21.70
CA ARG A 247 -18.00 -17.24 -20.38
C ARG A 247 -19.36 -17.00 -19.74
N GLU A 248 -20.07 -18.06 -19.37
CA GLU A 248 -21.36 -18.00 -18.67
C GLU A 248 -21.21 -18.26 -17.15
N ASP A 249 -19.97 -18.46 -16.67
CA ASP A 249 -19.64 -18.78 -15.28
C ASP A 249 -19.21 -17.57 -14.42
N LEU A 250 -19.38 -16.35 -14.93
CA LEU A 250 -18.83 -15.14 -14.32
C LEU A 250 -19.63 -14.61 -13.11
N GLY A 251 -20.91 -14.98 -12.99
CA GLY A 251 -21.82 -14.41 -12.00
C GLY A 251 -22.09 -12.91 -12.21
N THR A 252 -22.84 -12.31 -11.28
CA THR A 252 -23.28 -10.91 -11.37
C THR A 252 -22.53 -9.96 -10.45
N THR A 253 -21.78 -10.48 -9.48
CA THR A 253 -21.00 -9.68 -8.53
C THR A 253 -19.77 -9.08 -9.21
N SER A 254 -19.51 -7.79 -8.96
CA SER A 254 -18.35 -7.15 -9.55
C SER A 254 -17.04 -7.60 -8.90
N GLY A 255 -15.95 -7.56 -9.67
CA GLY A 255 -14.61 -7.90 -9.13
C GLY A 255 -14.23 -7.09 -7.88
N PRO A 256 -14.44 -5.75 -7.87
CA PRO A 256 -14.20 -4.93 -6.68
C PRO A 256 -15.14 -5.23 -5.50
N GLU A 257 -16.36 -5.69 -5.74
CA GLU A 257 -17.28 -6.06 -4.66
C GLU A 257 -16.76 -7.28 -3.89
N LEU A 258 -16.23 -8.28 -4.60
CA LEU A 258 -15.69 -9.52 -4.02
C LEU A 258 -14.53 -9.30 -3.03
N ASN A 259 -13.75 -8.22 -3.18
CA ASN A 259 -12.58 -7.93 -2.34
C ASN A 259 -12.75 -6.72 -1.40
N SER A 260 -13.88 -6.01 -1.51
CA SER A 260 -14.17 -4.78 -0.77
C SER A 260 -14.10 -4.96 0.75
N SER A 261 -14.64 -6.07 1.26
CA SER A 261 -14.66 -6.40 2.68
C SER A 261 -13.25 -6.60 3.24
N ALA A 262 -12.41 -7.39 2.55
CA ALA A 262 -11.02 -7.60 2.92
C ALA A 262 -10.20 -6.30 2.90
N LEU A 263 -10.37 -5.46 1.87
CA LEU A 263 -9.67 -4.18 1.73
C LEU A 263 -10.06 -3.17 2.82
N SER A 264 -11.32 -3.18 3.26
CA SER A 264 -11.79 -2.27 4.31
C SER A 264 -11.04 -2.44 5.64
N VAL A 265 -10.61 -3.67 5.97
CA VAL A 265 -9.82 -3.97 7.17
C VAL A 265 -8.40 -3.42 7.08
N VAL A 266 -7.83 -3.37 5.88
CA VAL A 266 -6.46 -2.86 5.67
C VAL A 266 -6.35 -1.39 6.08
N ALA A 267 -7.40 -0.59 5.93
CA ALA A 267 -7.41 0.81 6.36
C ALA A 267 -7.20 1.00 7.87
N MET A 268 -7.51 0.01 8.71
CA MET A 268 -7.25 0.06 10.15
C MET A 268 -5.76 -0.03 10.47
N VAL A 269 -4.98 -0.72 9.63
CA VAL A 269 -3.55 -0.95 9.86
C VAL A 269 -2.75 0.36 9.96
N PRO A 270 -2.78 1.28 8.97
CA PRO A 270 -2.04 2.54 9.05
C PRO A 270 -2.56 3.49 10.13
N ALA A 271 -3.77 3.28 10.67
CA ALA A 271 -4.29 4.09 11.77
C ALA A 271 -3.86 3.54 13.15
N LEU A 272 -4.07 2.25 13.38
CA LEU A 272 -3.86 1.63 14.68
C LEU A 272 -2.38 1.42 15.02
N TRP A 273 -1.56 1.01 14.05
CA TRP A 273 -0.15 0.70 14.32
C TRP A 273 0.66 1.93 14.74
N PRO A 274 0.57 3.10 14.05
CA PRO A 274 1.28 4.29 14.51
C PRO A 274 0.83 4.75 15.90
N LEU A 275 -0.47 4.69 16.21
CA LEU A 275 -0.99 5.01 17.54
C LEU A 275 -0.41 4.09 18.62
N LEU A 276 -0.43 2.78 18.37
CA LEU A 276 0.14 1.78 19.27
C LEU A 276 1.64 2.03 19.48
N LEU A 277 2.41 2.20 18.40
CA LEU A 277 3.85 2.39 18.46
C LEU A 277 4.23 3.72 19.12
N ALA A 278 3.49 4.80 18.86
CA ALA A 278 3.68 6.07 19.55
C ALA A 278 3.36 5.97 21.05
N GLY A 279 2.31 5.23 21.41
CA GLY A 279 1.97 4.96 22.81
C GLY A 279 3.07 4.16 23.53
N VAL A 280 3.57 3.09 22.92
CA VAL A 280 4.69 2.31 23.44
C VAL A 280 5.94 3.18 23.58
N TYR A 281 6.27 3.97 22.54
CA TYR A 281 7.41 4.88 22.56
C TYR A 281 7.32 5.89 23.71
N GLY A 282 6.16 6.52 23.92
CA GLY A 282 5.94 7.48 25.01
C GLY A 282 6.07 6.84 26.40
N ILE A 283 5.60 5.60 26.57
CA ILE A 283 5.77 4.86 27.84
C ILE A 283 7.24 4.58 28.10
N THR A 284 7.99 4.09 27.11
CA THR A 284 9.41 3.79 27.25
C THR A 284 10.21 5.04 27.59
N GLN A 285 9.96 6.16 26.88
CA GLN A 285 10.67 7.42 27.13
C GLN A 285 10.37 7.97 28.54
N ARG A 286 9.12 7.85 29.02
CA ARG A 286 8.77 8.22 30.39
C ARG A 286 9.49 7.34 31.41
N SER A 287 9.53 6.03 31.19
CA SER A 287 10.24 5.09 32.06
C SER A 287 11.74 5.39 32.12
N ASP A 288 12.37 5.69 30.98
CA ASP A 288 13.79 6.06 30.92
C ASP A 288 14.06 7.37 31.68
N LYS A 289 13.17 8.37 31.55
CA LYS A 289 13.30 9.64 32.28
C LYS A 289 13.17 9.45 33.79
N ILE A 290 12.26 8.60 34.25
CA ILE A 290 12.13 8.26 35.67
C ILE A 290 13.39 7.55 36.17
N ALA A 291 13.90 6.56 35.43
CA ALA A 291 15.13 5.85 35.80
C ALA A 291 16.37 6.75 35.83
N GLN A 292 16.46 7.74 34.93
CA GLN A 292 17.52 8.75 34.94
C GLN A 292 17.43 9.65 36.19
N ASN A 293 16.23 10.11 36.55
CA ASN A 293 16.02 10.91 37.75
C ASN A 293 16.35 10.11 39.02
N GLU A 294 15.87 8.87 39.14
CA GLU A 294 16.18 7.99 40.28
C GLU A 294 17.70 7.76 40.43
N LYS A 295 18.42 7.59 39.31
CA LYS A 295 19.90 7.50 39.33
C LYS A 295 20.55 8.81 39.76
N ALA A 296 20.07 9.95 39.27
CA ALA A 296 20.61 11.26 39.65
C ALA A 296 20.41 11.53 41.14
N ASP A 297 19.23 11.22 41.68
CA ASP A 297 18.91 11.36 43.10
C ASP A 297 19.79 10.42 43.95
N ALA A 298 19.95 9.15 43.55
CA ALA A 298 20.82 8.20 44.26
C ALA A 298 22.31 8.62 44.25
N VAL A 299 22.80 9.20 43.14
CA VAL A 299 24.16 9.74 43.05
C VAL A 299 24.30 10.97 43.96
N ALA A 300 23.32 11.87 43.97
CA ALA A 300 23.34 13.06 44.84
C ALA A 300 23.36 12.68 46.33
N GLU A 301 22.54 11.69 46.73
CA GLU A 301 22.51 11.18 48.10
C GLU A 301 23.84 10.53 48.50
N ALA A 302 24.42 9.70 47.62
CA ALA A 302 25.72 9.09 47.85
C ALA A 302 26.86 10.12 47.98
N ILE A 303 26.83 11.19 47.16
CA ILE A 303 27.79 12.30 47.26
C ILE A 303 27.62 13.04 48.60
N ALA A 304 26.39 13.36 49.00
CA ALA A 304 26.12 14.05 50.25
C ALA A 304 26.58 13.24 51.48
N GLU A 305 26.31 11.92 51.50
CA GLU A 305 26.78 11.03 52.56
C GLU A 305 28.31 10.94 52.59
N THR A 306 28.95 10.89 51.42
CA THR A 306 30.42 10.84 51.30
C THR A 306 31.05 12.16 51.75
N GLN A 307 30.46 13.31 51.41
CA GLN A 307 30.91 14.62 51.86
C GLN A 307 30.75 14.77 53.38
N ALA A 308 29.61 14.37 53.95
CA ALA A 308 29.40 14.40 55.40
C ALA A 308 30.44 13.54 56.14
N LYS A 309 30.71 12.32 55.65
CA LYS A 309 31.78 11.46 56.20
C LYS A 309 33.17 12.08 56.02
N ALA A 310 33.44 12.73 54.89
CA ALA A 310 34.71 13.39 54.64
C ALA A 310 34.92 14.58 55.59
N ASP A 311 33.87 15.39 55.82
CA ASP A 311 33.90 16.52 56.75
C ASP A 311 34.09 16.06 58.20
N ASP A 312 33.40 15.01 58.63
CA ASP A 312 33.58 14.43 59.96
C ASP A 312 34.98 13.84 60.15
N ASN A 313 35.48 13.12 59.14
CA ASN A 313 36.86 12.61 59.16
C ASN A 313 37.89 13.73 59.17
N MET A 314 37.65 14.82 58.43
CA MET A 314 38.54 15.98 58.40
C MET A 314 38.54 16.73 59.73
N LYS A 315 37.38 16.92 60.36
CA LYS A 315 37.29 17.46 61.73
C LYS A 315 38.04 16.58 62.73
N ALA A 316 37.81 15.27 62.70
CA ALA A 316 38.52 14.34 63.59
C ALA A 316 40.04 14.35 63.35
N ALA A 317 40.49 14.49 62.10
CA ALA A 317 41.91 14.64 61.77
C ALA A 317 42.49 15.97 62.26
N MET A 318 41.75 17.07 62.12
CA MET A 318 42.16 18.39 62.63
C MET A 318 42.25 18.41 64.15
N GLU A 319 41.29 17.81 64.87
CA GLU A 319 41.35 17.70 66.33
C GLU A 319 42.54 16.85 66.79
N ARG A 320 42.81 15.73 66.11
CA ARG A 320 44.00 14.91 66.38
C ARG A 320 45.28 15.71 66.14
N ALA A 321 45.36 16.46 65.04
CA ALA A 321 46.52 17.29 64.72
C ALA A 321 46.73 18.41 65.76
N ALA A 322 45.66 19.10 66.17
CA ALA A 322 45.71 20.12 67.21
C ALA A 322 46.21 19.55 68.55
N LYS A 323 45.69 18.37 68.94
CA LYS A 323 46.12 17.69 70.16
C LYS A 323 47.57 17.21 70.10
N THR A 324 48.03 16.74 68.94
CA THR A 324 49.44 16.41 68.70
C THR A 324 50.31 17.65 68.80
N GLN A 325 49.89 18.77 68.21
CA GLN A 325 50.62 20.04 68.28
C GLN A 325 50.70 20.55 69.72
N GLU A 326 49.61 20.51 70.48
CA GLU A 326 49.57 20.88 71.89
C GLU A 326 50.52 20.02 72.74
N ASN A 327 50.54 18.70 72.51
CA ASN A 327 51.46 17.78 73.18
C ASN A 327 52.93 18.05 72.83
N VAL A 328 53.23 18.39 71.57
CA VAL A 328 54.59 18.76 71.13
C VAL A 328 55.02 20.06 71.80
N VAL A 329 54.16 21.09 71.79
CA VAL A 329 54.42 22.36 72.48
C VAL A 329 54.67 22.12 73.96
N LYS A 330 53.83 21.33 74.63
CA LYS A 330 54.03 20.98 76.04
C LYS A 330 55.36 20.29 76.29
N ARG A 331 55.76 19.34 75.43
CA ARG A 331 57.03 18.62 75.55
C ARG A 331 58.24 19.56 75.37
N GLU A 332 58.19 20.48 74.41
CA GLU A 332 59.26 21.46 74.19
C GLU A 332 59.32 22.50 75.31
N VAL A 333 58.18 22.92 75.87
CA VAL A 333 58.14 23.79 77.06
C VAL A 333 58.71 23.07 78.28
N ASP A 334 58.31 21.83 78.55
CA ASP A 334 58.86 21.02 79.65
C ASP A 334 60.37 20.81 79.50
N LYS A 335 60.85 20.59 78.27
CA LYS A 335 62.27 20.48 77.94
C LYS A 335 63.02 21.80 78.17
N ALA A 336 62.47 22.93 77.71
CA ALA A 336 63.07 24.25 77.90
C ALA A 336 63.12 24.65 79.38
N VAL A 337 62.08 24.32 80.17
CA VAL A 337 62.07 24.52 81.63
C VAL A 337 63.16 23.68 82.30
N LYS A 338 63.33 22.43 81.87
CA LYS A 338 64.39 21.56 82.39
C LYS A 338 65.80 22.06 82.04
N GLU A 339 66.02 22.48 80.80
CA GLU A 339 67.29 23.07 80.35
C GLU A 339 67.59 24.39 81.10
N ALA A 340 66.57 25.22 81.37
CA ALA A 340 66.72 26.44 82.17
C ALA A 340 67.05 26.16 83.65
N LEU A 341 66.44 25.12 84.25
CA LEU A 341 66.78 24.67 85.61
C LEU A 341 68.19 24.08 85.69
N GLU A 342 68.63 23.34 84.67
CA GLU A 342 70.00 22.81 84.57
C GLU A 342 71.05 23.91 84.32
N ALA A 343 70.71 24.96 83.57
CA ALA A 343 71.55 26.14 83.38
C ALA A 343 71.69 26.95 84.68
N ALA A 344 70.58 27.16 85.41
CA ALA A 344 70.60 27.80 86.73
C ALA A 344 71.39 27.00 87.77
N ALA A 345 71.39 25.65 87.67
CA ALA A 345 72.23 24.80 88.52
C ALA A 345 73.72 24.89 88.18
N LYS A 346 74.09 25.08 86.90
CA LYS A 346 75.48 25.26 86.47
C LYS A 346 76.08 26.63 86.82
N GLU A 347 75.26 27.67 86.94
CA GLU A 347 75.71 28.98 87.45
C GLU A 347 75.94 28.99 88.97
N ALA A 348 75.49 27.98 89.71
CA ALA A 348 75.66 27.88 91.16
C ALA A 348 76.93 27.13 91.62
N GLU A 349 77.67 26.44 90.74
CA GLU A 349 78.81 25.58 91.10
C GLU A 349 80.19 26.07 90.59
N GLY A 350 80.32 27.33 90.16
CA GLY A 350 81.56 27.82 89.52
C GLY A 350 82.08 29.16 90.04
N GLY A 351 82.42 29.27 91.34
CA GLY A 351 83.22 30.39 91.82
C GLY A 351 83.46 30.44 93.33
N ASP A 352 84.55 29.85 93.81
CA ASP A 352 85.51 30.49 94.74
C ASP A 352 86.68 29.56 95.13
N GLY A 353 87.90 30.13 95.26
CA GLY A 353 88.91 29.60 96.19
C GLY A 353 90.31 29.26 95.66
N GLU A 354 91.19 30.27 95.61
CA GLU A 354 92.64 30.19 95.46
C GLU A 354 93.33 30.15 96.85
N LYS A 355 94.37 29.31 97.04
CA LYS A 355 95.61 29.49 97.86
C LYS A 355 96.08 28.36 98.80
N GLU A 356 97.43 28.32 98.87
CA GLU A 356 98.39 27.76 99.85
C GLU A 356 98.78 26.27 99.71
N GLU A 357 100.03 25.84 99.43
CA GLU A 357 101.43 26.14 99.85
C GLU A 357 101.99 25.05 100.80
N GLU A 358 103.26 24.69 100.55
CA GLU A 358 104.24 23.94 101.38
C GLU A 358 104.24 22.39 101.46
N GLY A 359 105.37 21.82 101.00
CA GLY A 359 106.14 20.88 101.82
C GLY A 359 106.31 19.44 101.33
N ALA A 360 107.55 19.12 100.91
CA ALA A 360 108.21 17.81 100.72
C ALA A 360 108.00 17.05 99.38
#